data_AF-A0A963WBL6-F1
#
_entry.id   AF-A0A963WBL6-F1
#
_cell.length_a   1.000
_cell.length_b   1.000
_cell.length_c   1.000
_cell.angle_alpha   90.00
_cell.angle_beta   90.00
_cell.angle_gamma   90.00
#
_symmetry.space_group_name_H-M   'P 1'
#
loop_
_entity.id
_entity.type
_entity.pdbx_description
1 polymer ?
#
loop_
_entity_poly.entity_id
_entity_poly.type
_entity_poly.pdbx_seq_one_letter_code
_entity_poly.pdbx_strand_id
1 'polypeptide(L)' 'MSVAQKIQSVLGQLNTVMAGKPLQVQDSVVCLLAGGHLLIEDVPGVGKTTLAHALARTLGLA' A
#
# COMPACT_ATOMS: atom_id res chain seq x y z
N MET A 1 18.52 9.57 -4.28
CA MET A 1 17.45 8.69 -4.79
C MET A 1 16.43 9.53 -5.54
N SER A 2 16.07 9.12 -6.76
CA SER A 2 14.97 9.73 -7.52
C SER A 2 13.61 9.41 -6.89
N VAL A 3 12.58 10.19 -7.23
CA VAL A 3 11.20 9.93 -6.78
C VAL A 3 10.74 8.52 -7.18
N ALA A 4 11.03 8.11 -8.41
CA ALA A 4 10.72 6.77 -8.90
C ALA A 4 11.36 5.67 -8.03
N GLN A 5 12.61 5.85 -7.59
CA GLN A 5 13.28 4.90 -6.70
C GLN A 5 12.63 4.83 -5.32
N LYS A 6 12.18 5.97 -4.77
CA LYS A 6 11.46 6.00 -3.49
C LYS A 6 10.13 5.25 -3.58
N ILE A 7 9.36 5.49 -4.65
CA ILE A 7 8.08 4.79 -4.87
C ILE A 7 8.31 3.28 -5.00
N GLN A 8 9.31 2.86 -5.76
CA GLN A 8 9.67 1.44 -5.86
C GLN A 8 10.08 0.83 -4.52
N SER A 9 10.81 1.58 -3.67
CA SER A 9 11.14 1.13 -2.32
C SER A 9 9.90 0.96 -1.44
N VAL A 10 8.95 1.88 -1.49
CA VAL A 10 7.68 1.80 -0.75
C VAL A 10 6.87 0.58 -1.20
N LEU A 11 6.71 0.40 -2.52
CA LEU A 11 6.01 -0.75 -3.07
C LEU A 11 6.69 -2.07 -2.67
N GLY A 12 8.02 -2.12 -2.71
CA GLY A 12 8.79 -3.27 -2.27
C GLY A 12 8.52 -3.62 -0.80
N GLN A 13 8.54 -2.64 0.09
CA GLN A 13 8.25 -2.82 1.52
C GLN A 13 6.81 -3.30 1.77
N LEU A 14 5.82 -2.75 1.07
CA LEU A 14 4.42 -3.16 1.24
C LEU A 14 4.18 -4.59 0.73
N ASN A 15 4.83 -4.98 -0.37
CA ASN A 15 4.72 -6.33 -0.93
C ASN A 15 5.39 -7.41 -0.07
N THR A 16 6.30 -7.07 0.86
CA THR A 16 6.79 -8.07 1.84
C THR A 16 5.75 -8.43 2.91
N VAL A 17 4.79 -7.53 3.14
CA VAL A 17 3.68 -7.72 4.09
C VAL A 17 2.45 -8.28 3.40
N MET A 18 2.22 -7.89 2.14
CA MET A 18 1.04 -8.28 1.35
C MET A 18 1.35 -9.38 0.34
N ALA A 19 0.98 -10.61 0.70
CA ALA A 19 1.15 -11.77 -0.16
C ALA A 19 0.16 -11.75 -1.35
N GLY A 20 0.70 -11.88 -2.57
CA GLY A 20 -0.09 -12.15 -3.78
C GLY A 20 -1.00 -11.01 -4.26
N LYS A 21 -0.87 -9.79 -3.72
CA LYS A 21 -1.72 -8.63 -4.05
C LYS A 21 -0.91 -7.39 -4.52
N PRO A 22 0.04 -7.52 -5.48
CA PRO A 22 0.91 -6.40 -5.86
C PRO A 22 0.16 -5.24 -6.54
N LEU A 23 -0.91 -5.53 -7.27
CA LEU A 23 -1.72 -4.49 -7.90
C LEU A 23 -2.51 -3.68 -6.87
N GLN A 24 -3.13 -4.33 -5.89
CA GLN A 24 -3.87 -3.63 -4.83
C GLN A 24 -2.93 -2.78 -3.96
N VAL A 25 -1.71 -3.26 -3.71
CA VAL A 25 -0.65 -2.48 -3.07
C VAL A 25 -0.33 -1.24 -3.92
N GLN A 26 -0.12 -1.41 -5.23
CA GLN A 26 0.15 -0.30 -6.14
C GLN A 26 -0.98 0.73 -6.16
N ASP A 27 -2.22 0.28 -6.34
CA ASP A 27 -3.41 1.13 -6.38
C ASP A 27 -3.58 1.91 -5.09
N SER A 28 -3.27 1.30 -3.94
CA SER A 28 -3.35 1.99 -2.65
C SER A 28 -2.32 3.12 -2.51
N VAL A 29 -1.10 2.91 -3.00
CA VAL A 29 -0.06 3.95 -3.03
C VAL A 29 -0.44 5.06 -4.02
N VAL A 30 -0.94 4.70 -5.20
CA VAL A 30 -1.39 5.66 -6.21
C VAL A 30 -2.54 6.51 -5.66
N CYS A 31 -3.56 5.89 -5.08
CA CYS A 31 -4.70 6.57 -4.49
C CYS A 31 -4.26 7.59 -3.45
N LEU A 32 -3.39 7.18 -2.53
CA LEU A 32 -2.91 8.06 -1.46
C LEU A 32 -2.09 9.23 -1.99
N LEU A 33 -1.17 8.99 -2.93
CA LEU A 33 -0.37 10.04 -3.55
C LEU A 33 -1.21 11.01 -4.39
N ALA A 34 -2.32 10.53 -4.96
CA ALA A 34 -3.30 11.36 -5.68
C ALA A 34 -4.26 12.12 -4.74
N GLY A 35 -4.19 11.92 -3.42
CA GLY A 35 -5.13 12.50 -2.46
C GLY A 35 -6.55 11.94 -2.56
N GLY A 36 -6.71 10.74 -3.12
CA GLY A 36 -8.00 10.07 -3.26
C GLY A 36 -8.41 9.25 -2.04
N HIS A 37 -9.57 8.60 -2.15
CA HIS A 37 -10.09 7.67 -1.14
C HIS A 37 -10.20 6.26 -1.72
N LEU A 38 -9.67 5.27 -1.00
CA LEU A 38 -9.70 3.87 -1.42
C LEU A 38 -10.75 3.10 -0.63
N LEU A 39 -11.69 2.47 -1.34
CA LEU A 39 -12.59 1.47 -0.79
C LEU A 39 -12.04 0.07 -1.10
N ILE A 40 -11.88 -0.77 -0.09
CA ILE A 40 -11.39 -2.14 -0.26
C ILE A 40 -12.52 -3.12 0.03
N GLU A 41 -13.22 -3.56 -1.02
CA GLU A 41 -14.23 -4.61 -0.94
C GLU A 41 -13.58 -5.97 -1.20
N ASP A 42 -13.55 -6.82 -0.18
CA ASP A 42 -13.02 -8.18 -0.28
C ASP A 42 -13.58 -9.01 0.88
N VAL A 43 -13.48 -10.33 0.84
CA VAL A 43 -13.98 -11.23 1.90
C VAL A 43 -13.22 -11.05 3.22
N PRO A 44 -13.79 -11.38 4.39
CA PRO A 44 -13.09 -11.27 5.67
C PRO A 44 -11.75 -12.05 5.68
N GLY A 45 -10.71 -11.49 6.33
CA GLY A 45 -9.43 -12.17 6.53
C GLY A 45 -8.36 -12.00 5.44
N VAL A 46 -8.64 -11.27 4.35
CA VAL A 46 -7.74 -11.10 3.18
C VAL A 46 -6.70 -9.98 3.29
N GLY A 47 -6.47 -9.45 4.50
CA GLY A 47 -5.41 -8.46 4.73
C GLY A 47 -5.77 -6.99 4.54
N LYS A 48 -7.07 -6.62 4.45
CA LYS A 48 -7.52 -5.21 4.32
C LYS A 48 -6.95 -4.29 5.41
N THR A 49 -7.13 -4.68 6.67
CA THR A 49 -6.60 -3.93 7.84
C THR A 49 -5.07 -3.93 7.85
N THR A 50 -4.46 -5.05 7.46
CA THR A 50 -3.00 -5.17 7.34
C THR A 50 -2.44 -4.21 6.29
N LEU A 51 -3.09 -4.07 5.13
CA LEU A 51 -2.70 -3.11 4.09
C LEU A 51 -2.76 -1.68 4.63
N ALA A 52 -3.85 -1.30 5.30
CA ALA A 52 -4.00 0.03 5.89
C ALA A 52 -2.88 0.34 6.91
N HIS A 53 -2.57 -0.60 7.82
CA HIS A 53 -1.49 -0.43 8.78
C HIS A 53 -0.10 -0.42 8.14
N ALA A 54 0.14 -1.27 7.14
CA ALA A 54 1.41 -1.31 6.42
C ALA A 54 1.66 0.02 5.68
N LEU A 55 0.65 0.55 4.99
CA LEU A 55 0.71 1.87 4.36
C LEU A 55 1.04 2.97 5.36
N ALA A 56 0.32 3.02 6.49
CA ALA A 56 0.55 4.04 7.51
C ALA A 56 1.98 3.97 8.07
N ARG A 57 2.48 2.78 8.40
CA ARG A 57 3.83 2.60 8.95
C ARG A 57 4.92 2.90 7.92
N THR A 58 4.77 2.41 6.69
CA THR A 58 5.75 2.62 5.61
C THR A 58 5.90 4.09 5.24
N LEU A 59 4.83 4.88 5.34
CA LEU A 59 4.83 6.30 5.00
C LEU A 59 4.98 7.23 6.21
N GLY A 60 5.14 6.70 7.42
CA GLY A 60 5.30 7.50 8.64
C GLY A 60 4.05 8.26 9.07
N LEU A 61 2.87 7.69 8.80
CA LEU A 61 1.54 8.24 9.13
C LEU A 61 0.90 7.56 10.36
N ALA A 62 1.61 6.64 11.00
CA ALA A 62 1.16 5.84 12.15
C ALA A 62 1.66 6.39 13.48
#